data_AF-A0A418R8A7-F1
#
_entry.id   AF-A0A418R8A7-F1
#
_cell.length_a   1.000
_cell.length_b   1.000
_cell.length_c   1.000
_cell.angle_alpha   90.00
_cell.angle_beta   90.00
_cell.angle_gamma   90.00
#
_symmetry.space_group_name_H-M   'P 1'
#
loop_
_entity.id
_entity.type
_entity.pdbx_description
1 polymer ?
#
loop_
_entity_poly.entity_id
_entity_poly.type
_entity_poly.pdbx_seq_one_letter_code
_entity_poly.pdbx_strand_id
1 'polypeptide(L)'
;MKKNLLLLLAGLLLTVPALACPVCEKRQPKGFANVTHGVGPGGWFDYAMLYGSITIVVLVFACFFWFLLRPDNARNRARRQQISFS
;
A
#
# COMPACT_ATOMS: atom_id res chain seq x y z
N MET A 1 -4.09 -29.74 -3.54
CA MET A 1 -4.12 -28.28 -3.79
C MET A 1 -3.40 -27.47 -2.70
N LYS A 2 -3.59 -27.77 -1.41
CA LYS A 2 -2.95 -27.03 -0.28
C LYS A 2 -1.41 -27.02 -0.32
N LYS A 3 -0.78 -28.14 -0.70
CA LYS A 3 0.69 -28.25 -0.84
C LYS A 3 1.26 -27.36 -1.94
N ASN A 4 0.58 -27.31 -3.10
CA ASN A 4 0.98 -26.47 -4.22
C ASN A 4 0.79 -24.98 -3.90
N LEU A 5 -0.25 -24.64 -3.14
CA LEU A 5 -0.47 -23.27 -2.63
C LEU A 5 0.62 -22.86 -1.64
N LEU A 6 1.04 -23.77 -0.75
CA LEU A 6 2.12 -23.54 0.21
C LEU A 6 3.48 -23.35 -0.49
N LEU A 7 3.73 -24.12 -1.54
CA LEU A 7 4.92 -23.98 -2.39
C LEU A 7 4.92 -22.66 -3.19
N LEU A 8 3.76 -22.24 -3.70
CA LEU A 8 3.60 -20.95 -4.39
C LEU A 8 3.82 -19.77 -3.44
N LEU A 9 3.28 -19.86 -2.23
CA LEU A 9 3.47 -18.86 -1.18
C LEU A 9 4.94 -18.79 -0.75
N ALA A 10 5.59 -19.94 -0.56
CA ALA A 10 7.02 -20.00 -0.23
C ALA A 10 7.91 -19.44 -1.35
N GLY A 11 7.59 -19.71 -2.62
CA GLY A 11 8.29 -19.14 -3.77
C GLY A 11 8.18 -17.62 -3.86
N LEU A 12 7.03 -17.06 -3.46
CA LEU A 12 6.82 -15.61 -3.41
C LEU A 12 7.60 -14.93 -2.26
N LEU A 13 7.81 -15.63 -1.14
CA LEU A 13 8.63 -15.10 -0.03
C LEU A 13 10.14 -15.14 -0.31
N LEU A 14 10.59 -16.00 -1.21
CA LEU A 14 12.00 -16.13 -1.59
C LEU A 14 12.49 -15.05 -2.58
N THR A 15 11.59 -14.21 -3.11
CA THR A 15 11.97 -13.03 -3.89
C THR A 15 12.40 -11.89 -2.95
N VAL A 16 13.49 -12.09 -2.22
CA VAL A 16 14.17 -11.03 -1.46
C VAL A 16 14.85 -10.09 -2.46
N PRO A 17 14.69 -8.76 -2.36
CA PRO A 17 15.29 -7.85 -3.33
C PRO A 17 16.80 -7.71 -3.12
N ALA A 18 17.52 -8.12 -4.16
CA ALA A 18 18.60 -7.41 -4.85
C ALA A 18 19.56 -6.54 -3.99
N LEU A 19 20.81 -7.00 -3.88
CA LEU A 19 21.95 -6.11 -3.63
C LEU A 19 21.93 -4.99 -4.68
N ALA A 20 21.84 -3.73 -4.22
CA ALA A 20 22.03 -2.58 -5.09
C ALA A 20 23.48 -2.56 -5.58
N CYS A 21 23.72 -2.24 -6.86
CA CYS A 21 25.08 -1.97 -7.32
C CYS A 21 25.61 -0.69 -6.64
N PRO A 22 26.93 -0.50 -6.52
CA PRO A 22 27.52 0.65 -5.79
C PRO A 22 27.13 2.01 -6.38
N VAL A 23 26.68 2.06 -7.63
CA VAL A 23 26.15 3.27 -8.27
C VAL A 23 24.74 3.59 -7.78
N CYS A 24 23.88 2.58 -7.64
CA CYS A 24 22.52 2.75 -7.16
C CYS A 24 22.51 3.16 -5.69
N GLU A 25 23.35 2.56 -4.86
CA GLU A 25 23.47 2.89 -3.44
C GLU A 25 23.87 4.35 -3.20
N LYS A 26 24.84 4.87 -3.97
CA LYS A 26 25.28 6.28 -3.89
C LYS A 26 24.23 7.28 -4.38
N ARG A 27 23.26 6.85 -5.19
CA ARG A 27 22.20 7.70 -5.74
C ARG A 27 20.89 7.60 -4.96
N GLN A 28 20.82 6.76 -3.92
CA GLN A 28 19.65 6.69 -3.08
C GLN A 28 19.48 7.98 -2.25
N PRO A 29 18.24 8.45 -2.07
CA PRO A 29 17.97 9.65 -1.29
C PRO A 29 18.34 9.47 0.19
N LYS A 30 18.95 10.51 0.79
CA LYS A 30 19.30 10.52 2.22
C LYS A 30 18.01 10.39 3.05
N GLY A 31 17.90 9.31 3.82
CA GLY A 31 16.73 9.01 4.68
C GLY A 31 15.98 7.72 4.31
N PHE A 32 16.00 7.30 3.04
CA PHE A 32 15.36 6.05 2.58
C PHE A 32 16.33 5.11 1.87
N ALA A 33 17.63 5.39 1.98
CA ALA A 33 18.68 4.50 1.50
C ALA A 33 18.53 3.11 2.14
N ASN A 34 18.61 2.07 1.30
CA ASN A 34 18.38 0.66 1.60
C ASN A 34 16.92 0.23 1.88
N VAL A 35 15.96 1.17 1.89
CA VAL A 35 14.53 0.86 2.06
C VAL A 35 13.80 0.89 0.73
N THR A 36 14.08 1.88 -0.11
CA THR A 36 13.39 2.07 -1.40
C THR A 36 14.25 1.59 -2.56
N HIS A 37 13.65 0.79 -3.44
CA HIS A 37 14.26 0.35 -4.70
C HIS A 37 14.06 1.43 -5.77
N GLY A 38 15.12 1.73 -6.52
CA GLY A 38 15.09 2.69 -7.63
C GLY A 38 15.57 4.10 -7.29
N VAL A 39 15.58 4.96 -8.32
CA VAL A 39 15.90 6.38 -8.16
C VAL A 39 14.74 7.09 -7.46
N GLY A 40 15.06 7.89 -6.45
CA GLY A 40 14.06 8.72 -5.78
C GLY A 40 13.51 9.82 -6.69
N PRO A 41 12.53 10.62 -6.21
CA PRO A 41 11.97 11.74 -6.95
C PRO A 41 13.08 12.68 -7.47
N GLY A 42 13.07 12.98 -8.76
CA GLY A 42 14.12 13.77 -9.42
C GLY A 42 13.84 15.26 -9.44
N GLY A 43 12.57 15.67 -9.36
CA GLY A 43 12.15 17.08 -9.42
C GLY A 43 10.93 17.41 -8.55
N TRP A 44 10.56 18.70 -8.51
CA TRP A 44 9.47 19.18 -7.65
C TRP A 44 8.12 18.51 -7.95
N PHE A 45 7.87 18.22 -9.23
CA PHE A 45 6.63 17.58 -9.69
C PHE A 45 6.52 16.13 -9.22
N ASP A 46 7.64 15.40 -9.19
CA ASP A 46 7.68 14.03 -8.67
C ASP A 46 7.34 14.00 -7.17
N TYR A 47 7.82 15.00 -6.42
CA TYR A 47 7.45 15.16 -5.00
C TYR A 47 5.97 15.54 -4.83
N ALA A 48 5.41 16.39 -5.70
CA ALA A 48 3.99 16.71 -5.66
C ALA A 48 3.11 15.46 -5.87
N MET A 49 3.49 14.60 -6.81
CA MET A 49 2.80 13.32 -7.05
C MET A 49 2.97 12.34 -5.90
N LEU A 50 4.18 12.22 -5.36
CA LEU A 50 4.45 11.38 -4.19
C LEU A 50 3.57 11.78 -3.00
N TYR A 51 3.58 13.05 -2.60
CA TYR A 51 2.78 13.52 -1.47
C TYR A 51 1.28 13.52 -1.77
N GLY A 52 0.88 13.79 -3.01
CA GLY A 52 -0.51 13.66 -3.44
C GLY A 52 -1.04 12.24 -3.27
N SER A 53 -0.28 11.24 -3.71
CA SER A 53 -0.66 9.83 -3.55
C SER A 53 -0.75 9.40 -2.08
N ILE A 54 0.23 9.79 -1.25
CA ILE A 54 0.24 9.53 0.20
C ILE A 54 -1.02 10.13 0.84
N THR A 55 -1.35 11.38 0.50
CA THR A 55 -2.52 12.08 1.04
C THR A 55 -3.81 11.35 0.71
N ILE A 56 -4.00 10.94 -0.55
CA ILE A 56 -5.20 10.21 -0.98
C ILE A 56 -5.32 8.88 -0.23
N VAL A 57 -4.23 8.11 -0.15
CA VAL A 57 -4.22 6.81 0.55
C VAL A 57 -4.59 6.99 2.02
N VAL A 58 -4.01 7.97 2.71
CA VAL A 58 -4.32 8.24 4.13
C VAL A 58 -5.79 8.64 4.30
N LEU A 59 -6.35 9.48 3.43
CA LEU A 59 -7.76 9.87 3.50
C LEU A 59 -8.70 8.69 3.28
N VAL A 60 -8.45 7.87 2.25
CA VAL A 60 -9.26 6.68 1.96
C VAL A 60 -9.16 5.67 3.09
N PHE A 61 -7.95 5.45 3.63
CA PHE A 61 -7.72 4.56 4.75
C PHE A 61 -8.44 5.05 6.01
N ALA A 62 -8.33 6.34 6.34
CA ALA A 62 -9.06 6.94 7.46
C ALA A 62 -10.58 6.80 7.29
N CYS A 63 -11.10 7.02 6.08
CA CYS A 63 -12.51 6.82 5.76
C CYS A 63 -12.93 5.35 5.95
N PHE A 64 -12.14 4.40 5.44
CA PHE A 64 -12.36 2.97 5.61
C PHE A 64 -12.45 2.59 7.10
N PHE A 65 -11.50 3.03 7.92
CA PHE A 65 -11.54 2.80 9.37
C PHE A 65 -12.74 3.47 10.03
N TRP A 66 -13.06 4.71 9.65
CA TRP A 66 -14.21 5.41 10.18
C TRP A 66 -15.53 4.67 9.90
N PHE A 67 -15.70 4.15 8.68
CA PHE A 67 -16.87 3.33 8.32
C PHE A 67 -16.88 1.98 9.05
N LEU A 68 -15.73 1.35 9.26
CA LEU A 68 -15.62 0.08 9.96
C LEU A 68 -15.95 0.22 11.45
N LEU A 69 -15.47 1.29 12.09
CA LEU A 69 -15.65 1.54 13.52
C LEU A 69 -17.00 2.18 13.85
N ARG A 70 -17.67 2.85 12.90
CA ARG A 70 -19.01 3.43 13.07
C ARG A 70 -20.02 2.82 12.08
N PRO A 71 -20.40 1.54 12.28
CA PRO A 71 -21.39 0.88 11.42
C PRO A 71 -22.80 1.46 11.55
N ASP A 72 -23.09 2.21 12.63
CA ASP A 72 -24.46 2.54 13.09
C ASP A 72 -25.02 3.91 12.67
N ASN A 73 -24.40 4.58 11.71
CA ASN A 73 -25.00 5.81 11.14
C ASN A 73 -26.38 5.45 10.55
N ALA A 74 -27.44 6.23 10.83
CA ALA A 74 -28.81 5.95 10.35
C ALA A 74 -28.89 5.69 8.82
N ARG A 75 -28.00 6.33 8.05
CA ARG A 75 -27.82 6.15 6.60
C ARG A 75 -27.26 4.77 6.20
N ASN A 76 -26.45 4.13 7.03
CA ASN A 76 -25.84 2.82 6.80
C ASN A 76 -26.77 1.66 7.22
N ARG A 77 -27.70 1.90 8.16
CA ARG A 77 -28.73 0.94 8.59
C ARG A 77 -29.70 0.61 7.45
N ALA A 78 -30.16 1.62 6.71
CA ALA A 78 -31.05 1.44 5.55
C ALA A 78 -30.39 0.66 4.41
N ARG A 79 -29.08 0.88 4.18
CA ARG A 79 -28.34 0.16 3.13
C ARG A 79 -28.15 -1.33 3.48
N ARG A 80 -27.95 -1.69 4.76
CA ARG A 80 -27.84 -3.11 5.18
C ARG A 80 -29.14 -3.90 4.97
N GLN A 81 -30.30 -3.26 5.15
CA GLN A 81 -31.60 -3.90 4.90
C GLN A 81 -31.83 -4.24 3.42
N GLN A 82 -31.15 -3.56 2.49
CA GLN A 82 -31.26 -3.83 1.05
C GLN A 82 -30.30 -4.93 0.55
N ILE A 83 -29.22 -5.24 1.30
CA ILE A 83 -28.26 -6.32 0.96
C ILE A 83 -28.66 -7.65 1.63
N SER A 84 -29.59 -7.60 2.59
CA SER A 84 -30.22 -8.76 3.23
C SER A 84 -31.50 -9.16 2.47
N PHE A 85 -31.37 -9.45 1.17
CA PHE A 85 -32.38 -10.22 0.44
C PHE A 85 -31.85 -11.65 0.27
N SER A 86 -32.05 -12.47 1.30
CA SER A 86 -32.23 -13.92 1.17
C SER A 86 -32.96 -14.46 2.39
#